data_AF-A0A6N8R7D2-F1
#
_entry.id   AF-A0A6N8R7D2-F1
#
_cell.length_a   1.000
_cell.length_b   1.000
_cell.length_c   1.000
_cell.angle_alpha   90.00
_cell.angle_beta   90.00
_cell.angle_gamma   90.00
#
_symmetry.space_group_name_H-M   'P 1'
#
loop_
_entity.id
_entity.type
_entity.pdbx_description
1 polymer ?
#
loop_
_entity_poly.entity_id
_entity_poly.type
_entity_poly.pdbx_seq_one_letter_code
_entity_poly.pdbx_strand_id
1 'polypeptide(L)'
;MKRPNFLFVMTDTQATNMVGCYSGKPLNTQNIDSLAAEGIRFNPAYTCSPVCTPARAGLFTGIYANQSGPWTNNVAPGKNISTMGRYFKDAGYHTCYIGKWHLDGHDYFGTGECPPEWDADYWFDGAN
;
A
#
# COMPACT_ATOMS: atom_id res chain seq x y z
N MET A 1 4.78 -14.37 23.63
CA MET A 1 3.99 -14.60 22.40
C MET A 1 4.93 -14.66 21.22
N LYS A 2 4.67 -15.54 20.23
CA LYS A 2 5.45 -15.56 18.98
C LYS A 2 5.17 -14.28 18.20
N ARG A 3 6.21 -13.69 17.60
CA ARG A 3 6.09 -12.49 16.77
C ARG A 3 5.24 -12.81 15.52
N PRO A 4 4.17 -12.03 15.22
CA PRO A 4 3.31 -12.31 14.07
C PRO A 4 3.95 -11.86 12.75
N ASN A 5 3.54 -12.47 11.65
CA ASN A 5 3.83 -11.95 10.31
C ASN A 5 2.69 -11.03 9.85
N PHE A 6 3.01 -10.08 8.97
CA PHE A 6 2.04 -9.16 8.39
C PHE A 6 2.04 -9.32 6.88
N LEU A 7 0.86 -9.52 6.29
CA LEU A 7 0.65 -9.50 4.85
C LEU A 7 -0.28 -8.35 4.51
N PHE A 8 0.23 -7.36 3.78
CA PHE A 8 -0.55 -6.23 3.32
C PHE A 8 -0.89 -6.40 1.83
N VAL A 9 -2.15 -6.65 1.53
CA VAL A 9 -2.65 -6.80 0.15
C VAL A 9 -3.37 -5.53 -0.24
N MET A 10 -2.93 -4.89 -1.31
CA MET A 10 -3.51 -3.66 -1.84
C MET A 10 -3.83 -3.80 -3.32
N THR A 11 -5.06 -3.47 -3.70
CA THR A 11 -5.49 -3.32 -5.08
C THR A 11 -5.42 -1.86 -5.49
N ASP A 12 -5.29 -1.59 -6.79
CA ASP A 12 -5.33 -0.22 -7.31
C ASP A 12 -6.69 0.04 -7.98
N THR A 13 -7.28 1.21 -7.73
CA THR A 13 -8.55 1.64 -8.34
C THR A 13 -9.76 0.72 -8.03
N GLN A 14 -9.76 0.04 -6.88
CA GLN A 14 -10.90 -0.76 -6.44
C GLN A 14 -11.97 0.11 -5.77
N ALA A 15 -13.18 0.12 -6.33
CA ALA A 15 -14.33 0.73 -5.70
C ALA A 15 -14.99 -0.26 -4.72
N THR A 16 -15.59 0.27 -3.64
CA THR A 16 -16.28 -0.51 -2.61
C THR A 16 -17.40 -1.40 -3.19
N ASN A 17 -18.07 -0.94 -4.25
CA ASN A 17 -19.14 -1.70 -4.92
C ASN A 17 -18.64 -2.84 -5.83
N MET A 18 -17.32 -3.04 -5.95
CA MET A 18 -16.69 -4.14 -6.69
C MET A 18 -16.40 -5.37 -5.81
N VAL A 19 -16.76 -5.33 -4.52
CA VAL A 19 -16.54 -6.43 -3.57
C VAL A 19 -17.87 -6.93 -3.02
N GLY A 20 -18.07 -8.25 -3.03
CA GLY A 20 -19.33 -8.90 -2.67
C GLY A 20 -19.78 -8.55 -1.25
N CYS A 21 -18.87 -8.64 -0.27
CA CYS A 21 -19.19 -8.39 1.13
C CYS A 21 -19.65 -6.93 1.37
N TYR A 22 -19.17 -5.96 0.60
CA TYR A 22 -19.62 -4.57 0.72
C TYR A 22 -20.86 -4.25 -0.12
N SER A 23 -20.95 -4.79 -1.33
CA SER A 23 -22.02 -4.47 -2.28
C SER A 23 -23.31 -5.26 -2.04
N GLY A 24 -23.23 -6.41 -1.36
CA GLY A 24 -24.33 -7.37 -1.23
C GLY A 24 -24.70 -8.09 -2.54
N LYS A 25 -23.92 -7.90 -3.62
CA LYS A 25 -24.14 -8.52 -4.92
C LYS A 25 -23.36 -9.84 -5.03
N PRO A 26 -23.84 -10.80 -5.84
CA PRO A 26 -23.14 -12.07 -6.09
C PRO A 26 -21.94 -11.85 -7.03
N LEU A 27 -20.88 -11.22 -6.52
CA LEU A 27 -19.62 -10.99 -7.23
C LEU A 27 -18.64 -12.15 -7.02
N ASN A 28 -17.69 -12.33 -7.95
CA ASN A 28 -16.64 -13.35 -7.84
C ASN A 28 -15.50 -12.88 -6.92
N THR A 29 -15.79 -12.72 -5.63
CA THR A 29 -14.87 -12.21 -4.61
C THR A 29 -14.77 -13.09 -3.36
N GLN A 30 -15.06 -14.39 -3.49
CA GLN A 30 -15.25 -15.31 -2.36
C GLN A 30 -14.08 -15.31 -1.37
N ASN A 31 -12.84 -15.16 -1.84
CA ASN A 31 -11.66 -15.10 -0.97
C ASN A 31 -11.61 -13.82 -0.11
N ILE A 32 -11.96 -12.66 -0.69
CA ILE A 32 -12.05 -11.38 0.05
C ILE A 32 -13.23 -11.42 1.02
N ASP A 33 -14.35 -12.00 0.58
CA ASP A 33 -15.56 -12.12 1.38
C ASP A 33 -15.34 -13.03 2.60
N SER A 34 -14.59 -14.12 2.43
CA SER A 34 -14.21 -15.03 3.53
C SER A 34 -13.27 -14.35 4.53
N LEU A 35 -12.26 -13.59 4.05
CA LEU A 35 -11.38 -12.81 4.92
C LEU A 35 -12.16 -11.78 5.75
N ALA A 36 -13.18 -11.15 5.16
CA ALA A 36 -14.04 -10.21 5.87
C ALA A 36 -14.94 -10.89 6.91
N ALA A 37 -15.36 -12.14 6.69
CA ALA A 37 -16.21 -12.91 7.61
C ALA A 37 -15.43 -13.44 8.83
N GLU A 38 -14.15 -13.75 8.66
CA GLU A 38 -13.26 -14.24 9.72
C GLU A 38 -12.51 -13.12 10.46
N GLY A 39 -12.56 -11.90 9.94
CA GLY A 39 -11.81 -10.75 10.43
C GLY A 39 -12.68 -9.55 10.79
N ILE A 40 -12.08 -8.36 10.66
CA ILE A 40 -12.76 -7.08 10.88
C ILE A 40 -12.91 -6.38 9.53
N ARG A 41 -14.15 -5.96 9.22
CA ARG A 41 -14.48 -5.14 8.06
C ARG A 41 -14.79 -3.71 8.46
N PHE A 42 -14.12 -2.75 7.84
CA PHE A 42 -14.35 -1.33 8.07
C PHE A 42 -15.32 -0.77 7.02
N ASN A 43 -16.50 -0.28 7.44
CA ASN A 43 -17.48 0.29 6.53
C ASN A 43 -17.12 1.74 6.12
N PRO A 44 -16.80 2.66 7.06
CA PRO A 44 -16.26 3.97 6.70
C PRO A 44 -14.73 3.95 6.66
N ALA A 45 -14.16 3.61 5.50
CA ALA A 45 -12.72 3.70 5.25
C ALA A 45 -12.48 4.57 4.00
N TYR A 46 -11.73 5.66 4.15
CA TYR A 46 -11.53 6.67 3.11
C TYR A 46 -10.05 6.81 2.78
N THR A 47 -9.74 6.95 1.50
CA THR A 47 -8.38 7.32 1.06
C THR A 47 -8.06 8.76 1.45
N CYS A 48 -6.80 9.04 1.78
CA CYS A 48 -6.32 10.41 2.04
C CYS A 48 -6.35 11.28 0.77
N SER A 49 -6.35 10.69 -0.42
CA SER A 49 -6.41 11.40 -1.69
C SER A 49 -6.95 10.50 -2.82
N PRO A 50 -7.74 11.02 -3.77
CA PRO A 50 -8.34 10.22 -4.85
C PRO A 50 -7.38 10.00 -6.05
N VAL A 51 -6.07 9.90 -5.80
CA VAL A 51 -5.03 9.75 -6.85
C VAL A 51 -3.84 8.95 -6.30
N CYS A 52 -3.17 8.16 -7.17
CA CYS A 52 -2.25 7.09 -6.80
C CYS A 52 -1.12 7.49 -5.84
N THR A 53 -0.18 8.35 -6.24
CA THR A 53 1.00 8.70 -5.41
C THR A 53 0.58 9.34 -4.08
N PRO A 54 -0.32 10.34 -4.03
CA PRO A 54 -0.77 10.90 -2.76
C PRO A 54 -1.52 9.92 -1.85
N ALA A 55 -2.35 9.02 -2.41
CA ALA A 55 -3.04 7.98 -1.64
C ALA A 55 -2.05 6.99 -1.02
N ARG A 56 -1.09 6.53 -1.82
CA ARG A 56 -0.01 5.63 -1.38
C ARG A 56 0.87 6.31 -0.35
N ALA A 57 1.22 7.57 -0.54
CA ALA A 57 2.03 8.29 0.43
C ALA A 57 1.31 8.38 1.78
N GLY A 58 0.01 8.69 1.78
CA GLY A 58 -0.82 8.65 2.98
C GLY A 58 -0.74 7.33 3.73
N LEU A 59 -0.92 6.24 2.99
CA LEU A 59 -0.92 4.88 3.52
C LEU A 59 0.47 4.40 4.00
N PHE A 60 1.52 4.63 3.21
CA PHE A 60 2.86 4.15 3.51
C PHE A 60 3.59 5.00 4.54
N THR A 61 3.30 6.28 4.65
CA THR A 61 3.98 7.17 5.61
C THR A 61 3.19 7.33 6.91
N GLY A 62 1.89 7.03 6.90
CA GLY A 62 1.00 7.22 8.04
C GLY A 62 0.64 8.69 8.32
N ILE A 63 1.01 9.60 7.42
CA ILE A 63 0.73 11.05 7.51
C ILE A 63 0.11 11.54 6.21
N TYR A 64 -0.63 12.65 6.26
CA TYR A 64 -1.32 13.16 5.07
C TYR A 64 -0.35 13.58 3.97
N ALA A 65 -0.82 13.55 2.72
CA ALA A 65 0.00 13.85 1.55
C ALA A 65 0.56 15.29 1.55
N ASN A 66 -0.15 16.24 2.17
CA ASN A 66 0.35 17.60 2.40
C ASN A 66 1.51 17.68 3.41
N GLN A 67 1.69 16.66 4.26
CA GLN A 67 2.80 16.55 5.20
C GLN A 67 3.94 15.72 4.63
N SER A 68 3.64 14.64 3.89
CA SER A 68 4.66 13.79 3.27
C SER A 68 5.23 14.36 1.97
N GLY A 69 4.54 15.29 1.30
CA GLY A 69 5.02 15.99 0.11
C GLY A 69 4.15 15.88 -1.15
N PRO A 70 3.62 14.71 -1.54
CA PRO A 70 3.00 14.56 -2.85
C PRO A 70 1.58 15.09 -2.94
N TRP A 71 1.35 16.15 -3.71
CA TRP A 71 0.01 16.66 -4.01
C TRP A 71 -0.58 16.10 -5.33
N THR A 72 0.24 15.43 -6.15
CA THR A 72 -0.17 14.81 -7.42
C THR A 72 0.67 13.55 -7.68
N ASN A 73 0.35 12.82 -8.75
CA ASN A 73 1.15 11.69 -9.20
C ASN A 73 2.56 12.12 -9.61
N ASN A 74 3.52 11.20 -9.47
CA ASN A 74 4.91 11.37 -9.89
C ASN A 74 5.66 12.46 -9.09
N VAL A 75 5.22 12.73 -7.86
CA VAL A 75 5.97 13.53 -6.89
C VAL A 75 6.34 12.60 -5.75
N ALA A 76 7.63 12.43 -5.47
CA ALA A 76 8.06 11.56 -4.37
C ALA A 76 7.75 12.22 -3.01
N PRO A 77 7.49 11.44 -1.94
CA PRO A 77 7.59 11.93 -0.58
C PRO A 77 8.96 12.55 -0.29
N GLY A 78 9.03 13.46 0.69
CA GLY A 78 10.29 14.07 1.12
C GLY A 78 11.30 13.01 1.57
N LYS A 79 12.59 13.22 1.27
CA LYS A 79 13.67 12.25 1.58
C LYS A 79 13.83 11.93 3.07
N ASN A 80 13.31 12.80 3.94
CA ASN A 80 13.31 12.64 5.40
C ASN A 80 12.05 11.95 5.94
N ILE A 81 11.11 11.56 5.07
CA ILE A 81 9.86 10.91 5.45
C ILE A 81 10.05 9.40 5.41
N SER A 82 9.84 8.75 6.55
CA SER A 82 9.93 7.29 6.66
C SER A 82 8.62 6.63 6.20
N THR A 83 8.76 5.48 5.54
CA THR A 83 7.65 4.61 5.14
C THR A 83 7.45 3.47 6.16
N MET A 84 6.33 2.74 6.03
CA MET A 84 6.05 1.55 6.85
C MET A 84 7.20 0.54 6.78
N GLY A 85 7.82 0.37 5.61
CA GLY A 85 8.95 -0.55 5.45
C GLY A 85 10.07 -0.20 6.43
N ARG A 86 10.40 1.08 6.60
CA ARG A 86 11.42 1.52 7.55
C ARG A 86 11.03 1.21 8.99
N TYR A 87 9.80 1.54 9.39
CA TYR A 87 9.31 1.27 10.74
C TYR A 87 9.30 -0.24 11.08
N PHE A 88 8.86 -1.09 10.15
CA PHE A 88 8.87 -2.54 10.31
C PHE A 88 10.31 -3.09 10.37
N LYS A 89 11.20 -2.61 9.50
CA LYS A 89 12.62 -3.01 9.50
C LYS A 89 13.34 -2.62 10.78
N ASP A 90 13.13 -1.40 11.29
CA ASP A 90 13.70 -0.93 12.55
C ASP A 90 13.17 -1.70 13.76
N ALA A 91 11.93 -2.17 13.70
CA ALA A 91 11.41 -3.10 14.70
C ALA A 91 12.03 -4.52 14.58
N GLY A 92 12.78 -4.81 13.52
CA GLY A 92 13.42 -6.11 13.26
C GLY A 92 12.57 -7.08 12.44
N TYR A 93 11.61 -6.59 11.65
CA TYR A 93 10.93 -7.42 10.65
C TYR A 93 11.76 -7.50 9.38
N HIS A 94 11.71 -8.65 8.72
CA HIS A 94 12.10 -8.77 7.33
C HIS A 94 10.97 -8.22 6.46
N THR A 95 11.31 -7.30 5.57
CA THR A 95 10.35 -6.47 4.81
C THR A 95 10.52 -6.71 3.32
N CYS A 96 9.42 -7.10 2.66
CA CYS A 96 9.38 -7.43 1.24
C CYS A 96 8.28 -6.61 0.54
N TYR A 97 8.43 -6.34 -0.75
CA TYR A 97 7.46 -5.56 -1.51
C TYR A 97 7.33 -6.02 -2.97
N ILE A 98 6.13 -6.44 -3.38
CA ILE A 98 5.87 -6.94 -4.74
C ILE A 98 4.60 -6.29 -5.26
N GLY A 99 4.72 -5.44 -6.28
CA GLY A 99 3.62 -4.76 -6.96
C GLY A 99 3.94 -3.32 -7.32
N LYS A 100 2.99 -2.59 -7.89
CA LYS A 100 3.18 -1.18 -8.27
C LYS A 100 3.61 -0.33 -7.07
N TRP A 101 4.75 0.37 -7.12
CA TRP A 101 5.25 1.24 -6.05
C TRP A 101 4.69 2.67 -6.09
N HIS A 102 5.09 3.46 -7.10
CA HIS A 102 4.60 4.81 -7.42
C HIS A 102 4.89 5.88 -6.32
N LEU A 103 5.93 5.68 -5.51
CA LEU A 103 6.45 6.64 -4.51
C LEU A 103 7.87 7.12 -4.81
N ASP A 104 8.44 6.68 -5.93
CA ASP A 104 9.78 7.05 -6.42
C ASP A 104 9.82 8.42 -7.13
N GLY A 105 8.66 9.01 -7.44
CA GLY A 105 8.57 10.29 -8.16
C GLY A 105 8.70 10.17 -9.68
N HIS A 106 8.59 8.96 -10.22
CA HIS A 106 8.59 8.67 -11.66
C HIS A 106 7.18 8.29 -12.13
N ASP A 107 7.08 7.75 -13.34
CA ASP A 107 5.80 7.41 -13.95
C ASP A 107 5.13 6.17 -13.29
N TYR A 108 4.17 5.55 -13.98
CA TYR A 108 3.44 4.40 -13.42
C TYR A 108 4.30 3.14 -13.29
N PHE A 109 5.37 3.05 -14.07
CA PHE A 109 6.37 2.01 -14.01
C PHE A 109 7.49 2.54 -13.13
N GLY A 110 7.82 1.80 -12.07
CA GLY A 110 8.83 2.24 -11.12
C GLY A 110 10.22 2.35 -11.75
N THR A 111 11.22 2.68 -10.93
CA THR A 111 12.60 2.82 -11.40
C THR A 111 13.35 1.49 -11.41
N GLY A 112 12.79 0.43 -10.81
CA GLY A 112 13.49 -0.82 -10.51
C GLY A 112 14.49 -0.69 -9.37
N GLU A 113 14.65 0.51 -8.78
CA GLU A 113 15.55 0.75 -7.66
C GLU A 113 14.84 0.41 -6.34
N CYS A 114 15.29 -0.65 -5.68
CA CYS A 114 14.76 -1.07 -4.39
C CYS A 114 15.12 -0.04 -3.27
N PRO A 115 14.14 0.56 -2.57
CA PRO A 115 14.41 1.38 -1.41
C PRO A 115 15.08 0.57 -0.29
N PRO A 116 15.98 1.19 0.50
CA PRO A 116 16.81 0.48 1.48
C PRO A 116 16.02 -0.19 2.60
N GLU A 117 14.76 0.18 2.80
CA GLU A 117 13.87 -0.45 3.77
C GLU A 117 13.23 -1.76 3.30
N TRP A 118 13.36 -2.14 2.03
CA TRP A 118 12.84 -3.39 1.47
C TRP A 118 13.99 -4.34 1.12
N ASP A 119 13.68 -5.63 1.03
CA ASP A 119 14.61 -6.63 0.51
C ASP A 119 14.61 -6.61 -1.03
N ALA A 120 15.79 -6.45 -1.63
CA ALA A 120 15.98 -6.43 -3.07
C ALA A 120 15.64 -7.77 -3.75
N ASP A 121 15.81 -8.91 -3.05
CA ASP A 121 15.41 -10.23 -3.58
C ASP A 121 13.88 -10.37 -3.69
N TYR A 122 13.15 -9.50 -3.00
CA TYR A 122 11.68 -9.46 -2.98
C TYR A 122 11.18 -8.04 -3.30
N TRP A 123 11.82 -7.39 -4.27
CA TRP A 123 11.39 -6.11 -4.83
C TRP A 123 10.87 -6.30 -6.25
N PHE A 124 9.64 -5.88 -6.50
CA PHE A 124 9.11 -5.73 -7.85
C PHE A 124 8.21 -4.49 -7.87
N ASP A 125 8.55 -3.49 -8.67
CA ASP A 125 7.77 -2.24 -8.79
C ASP A 125 7.10 -2.05 -10.16
N GLY A 126 7.31 -3.01 -11.07
CA GLY A 126 6.87 -2.98 -12.46
C GLY A 126 7.99 -2.77 -13.48
N ALA A 127 9.23 -2.50 -13.05
CA ALA A 127 10.36 -2.24 -13.96
C ALA A 127 11.53 -3.24 -13.87
N ASN A 128 11.56 -4.12 -12.86
CA ASN A 128 12.66 -5.06 -12.60
C ASN A 128 12.23 -6.54 -12.60
#